data_AF-A0A7Y9RTR5-F1
#
_entry.id   AF-A0A7Y9RTR5-F1
#
_cell.length_a   1.000
_cell.length_b   1.000
_cell.length_c   1.000
_cell.angle_alpha   90.00
_cell.angle_beta   90.00
_cell.angle_gamma   90.00
#
_symmetry.space_group_name_H-M   'P 1'
#
loop_
_entity.id
_entity.type
_entity.pdbx_description
1 polymer ?
#
loop_
_entity_poly.entity_id
_entity_poly.type
_entity_poly.pdbx_seq_one_letter_code
_entity_poly.pdbx_strand_id
1 'polypeptide(L)'
;MASPQDGPVETRPARTTSSASSASSARRRQRSTRLTVAAGLLVLAAAVVAASVPTGSFSAVALAAALAVLLGAAATRITHTELAQARRDAARDRAEQAQDYRILTERRALEGAAFAEAMTLKVEERETALRQLEGELGEAQRSVADVRRRLGAEARRAEQAEARASRSLADLQALEVEAERQLEAEAARGAERVAALEAELHAVRTERDTVRAELQAWQAAAAEPARKHA
;
A
#
# COMPACT_ATOMS: atom_id res chain seq x y z
N MET A 1 5.15 24.64 -9.62
CA MET A 1 4.72 23.87 -10.81
C MET A 1 5.96 23.16 -11.33
N ALA A 2 6.19 21.94 -10.85
CA ALA A 2 7.42 21.19 -11.09
C ALA A 2 7.08 19.78 -11.58
N SER A 3 7.71 19.47 -12.72
CA SER A 3 8.14 18.17 -13.25
C SER A 3 7.13 17.05 -13.52
N PRO A 4 7.14 16.49 -14.75
CA PRO A 4 6.42 15.26 -15.10
C PRO A 4 7.16 14.03 -14.57
N GLN A 5 6.39 13.00 -14.23
CA GLN A 5 6.87 11.71 -13.73
C GLN A 5 7.55 10.90 -14.82
N ASP A 6 8.84 10.63 -14.64
CA ASP A 6 9.55 9.49 -15.25
C ASP A 6 9.22 8.23 -14.45
N GLY A 7 8.35 7.38 -15.02
CA GLY A 7 8.15 6.02 -14.53
C GLY A 7 9.30 5.10 -14.96
N PRO A 8 9.71 4.13 -14.12
CA PRO A 8 10.81 3.23 -14.45
C PRO A 8 10.44 2.28 -15.59
N VAL A 9 11.28 2.30 -16.63
CA VAL A 9 11.22 1.39 -17.79
C VAL A 9 11.53 -0.03 -17.32
N GLU A 10 10.49 -0.88 -17.33
CA GLU A 10 10.56 -2.30 -17.05
C GLU A 10 11.36 -3.01 -18.16
N THR A 11 12.66 -3.20 -17.94
CA THR A 11 13.54 -3.95 -18.84
C THR A 11 13.34 -5.45 -18.63
N ARG A 12 12.41 -6.01 -19.39
CA ARG A 12 12.16 -7.46 -19.47
C ARG A 12 13.39 -8.15 -20.08
N PRO A 13 14.10 -9.06 -19.39
CA PRO A 13 15.24 -9.74 -20.00
C PRO A 13 14.76 -10.66 -21.12
N ALA A 14 15.33 -10.46 -22.30
CA ALA A 14 15.13 -11.28 -23.48
C ALA A 14 15.51 -12.74 -23.17
N ARG A 15 14.52 -13.62 -23.27
CA ARG A 15 14.69 -15.06 -23.10
C ARG A 15 15.43 -15.59 -24.33
N THR A 16 16.75 -15.66 -24.28
CA THR A 16 17.57 -16.26 -25.34
C THR A 16 17.41 -17.77 -25.31
N THR A 17 16.49 -18.30 -26.11
CA THR A 17 16.44 -19.73 -26.44
C THR A 17 17.56 -20.05 -27.43
N SER A 18 18.79 -20.20 -26.92
CA SER A 18 19.92 -20.73 -27.70
C SER A 18 20.30 -22.10 -27.14
N SER A 19 19.79 -23.18 -27.76
CA SER A 19 20.31 -24.56 -27.58
C SER A 19 19.68 -25.54 -28.60
N ALA A 20 19.61 -25.17 -29.89
CA ALA A 20 19.11 -26.08 -30.95
C ALA A 20 20.19 -26.46 -31.99
N SER A 21 21.46 -26.10 -31.76
CA SER A 21 22.53 -26.21 -32.76
C SER A 21 23.33 -27.52 -32.72
N SER A 22 23.23 -28.35 -31.69
CA SER A 22 23.99 -29.61 -31.59
C SER A 22 23.31 -30.82 -32.27
N ALA A 23 21.98 -30.80 -32.43
CA ALA A 23 21.23 -31.95 -32.96
C ALA A 23 21.30 -32.11 -34.50
N SER A 24 21.72 -31.08 -35.26
CA SER A 24 21.77 -31.14 -36.73
C SER A 24 23.09 -31.69 -37.29
N SER A 25 24.20 -31.55 -36.55
CA SER A 25 25.54 -32.02 -36.95
C SER A 25 25.61 -33.55 -37.06
N ALA A 26 24.94 -34.27 -36.16
CA ALA A 26 24.95 -35.74 -36.12
C ALA A 26 24.27 -36.41 -37.34
N ARG A 27 23.38 -35.69 -38.03
CA ARG A 27 22.60 -36.25 -39.16
C ARG A 27 23.34 -36.17 -40.49
N ARG A 28 24.37 -35.32 -40.59
CA ARG A 28 25.21 -35.15 -41.78
C ARG A 28 26.54 -35.89 -41.60
N ARG A 29 26.47 -37.16 -41.17
CA ARG A 29 27.66 -38.01 -41.02
C ARG A 29 28.39 -38.10 -42.37
N GLN A 30 29.61 -37.59 -42.35
CA GLN A 30 30.61 -37.64 -43.39
C GLN A 30 30.71 -39.08 -43.92
N ARG A 31 30.52 -39.27 -45.23
CA ARG A 31 30.64 -40.59 -45.87
C ARG A 31 32.03 -41.13 -45.54
N SER A 32 32.13 -42.21 -44.77
CA SER A 32 33.44 -42.75 -44.38
C SER A 32 34.14 -43.23 -45.64
N THR A 33 35.33 -42.68 -45.90
CA THR A 33 36.16 -43.02 -47.06
C THR A 33 36.45 -44.53 -47.11
N ARG A 34 36.49 -45.18 -45.95
CA ARG A 34 36.68 -46.63 -45.79
C ARG A 34 35.47 -47.43 -46.28
N LEU A 35 34.25 -46.99 -45.97
CA LEU A 35 33.02 -47.59 -46.51
C LEU A 35 32.93 -47.41 -48.03
N THR A 36 33.35 -46.26 -48.56
CA THR A 36 33.39 -46.05 -50.02
C THR A 36 34.42 -46.94 -50.71
N VAL A 37 35.58 -47.17 -50.09
CA VAL A 37 36.59 -48.12 -50.59
C VAL A 37 36.04 -49.55 -50.57
N ALA A 38 35.41 -49.99 -49.47
CA ALA A 38 34.81 -51.33 -49.39
C ALA A 38 33.73 -51.54 -50.47
N ALA A 39 32.86 -50.56 -50.70
CA ALA A 39 31.89 -50.59 -51.79
C ALA A 39 32.56 -50.64 -53.17
N GLY A 40 33.63 -49.86 -53.39
CA GLY A 40 34.42 -49.89 -54.62
C GLY A 40 35.05 -51.26 -54.91
N LEU A 41 35.59 -51.94 -53.89
CA LEU A 41 36.16 -53.29 -54.04
C LEU A 41 35.09 -54.31 -54.47
N LEU A 42 33.87 -54.22 -53.95
CA LEU A 42 32.76 -55.09 -54.35
C LEU A 42 32.32 -54.83 -55.80
N VAL A 43 32.24 -53.57 -56.21
CA VAL A 43 31.92 -53.21 -57.60
C VAL A 43 33.02 -53.70 -58.56
N LEU A 44 34.30 -53.54 -58.19
CA LEU A 44 35.43 -54.03 -58.96
C LEU A 44 35.39 -55.55 -59.10
N ALA A 45 35.14 -56.28 -58.00
CA ALA A 45 35.01 -57.74 -58.02
C ALA A 45 33.92 -58.21 -58.98
N ALA A 46 32.74 -57.57 -58.93
CA ALA A 46 31.63 -57.87 -59.83
C ALA A 46 31.98 -57.59 -61.30
N ALA A 47 32.66 -56.47 -61.58
CA ALA A 47 33.07 -56.10 -62.93
C ALA A 47 34.09 -57.09 -63.52
N VAL A 48 35.08 -57.54 -62.72
CA VAL A 48 36.08 -58.54 -63.15
C VAL A 48 35.42 -59.87 -63.49
N VAL A 49 34.47 -60.33 -62.67
CA VAL A 49 33.72 -61.56 -62.96
C VAL A 49 32.90 -61.40 -64.24
N ALA A 50 32.17 -60.30 -64.40
CA ALA A 50 31.36 -60.04 -65.60
C ALA A 50 32.20 -59.99 -66.88
N ALA A 51 33.39 -59.38 -66.83
CA ALA A 51 34.31 -59.29 -67.97
C ALA A 51 34.92 -60.65 -68.37
N SER A 52 34.98 -61.62 -67.45
CA SER A 52 35.52 -62.97 -67.71
C SER A 52 34.56 -63.90 -68.46
N VAL A 53 33.24 -63.59 -68.44
CA VAL A 53 32.21 -64.43 -69.06
C VAL A 53 32.34 -64.54 -70.59
N PRO A 54 32.45 -63.44 -71.37
CA PRO A 54 32.51 -63.51 -72.84
C PRO A 54 33.78 -64.19 -73.38
N THR A 55 34.80 -64.40 -72.54
CA THR A 55 36.05 -65.07 -72.96
C THR A 55 35.88 -66.57 -73.17
N GLY A 56 34.83 -67.19 -72.60
CA GLY A 56 34.54 -68.62 -72.72
C GLY A 56 35.56 -69.56 -72.07
N SER A 57 36.59 -69.02 -71.41
CA SER A 57 37.68 -69.78 -70.80
C SER A 57 37.40 -70.11 -69.35
N PHE A 58 37.36 -71.41 -69.02
CA PHE A 58 37.11 -71.89 -67.66
C PHE A 58 38.17 -71.38 -66.66
N SER A 59 39.44 -71.36 -67.05
CA SER A 59 40.54 -70.90 -66.17
C SER A 59 40.44 -69.41 -65.88
N ALA A 60 40.00 -68.59 -66.85
CA ALA A 60 39.77 -67.16 -66.66
C ALA A 60 38.64 -66.90 -65.65
N VAL A 61 37.54 -67.64 -65.76
CA VAL A 61 36.39 -67.53 -64.83
C VAL A 61 36.80 -68.00 -63.42
N ALA A 62 37.54 -69.11 -63.30
CA ALA A 62 38.00 -69.61 -62.01
C ALA A 62 38.91 -68.61 -61.28
N LEU A 63 39.83 -67.97 -62.01
CA LEU A 63 40.75 -66.97 -61.45
C LEU A 63 39.99 -65.69 -61.07
N ALA A 64 39.04 -65.23 -61.89
CA ALA A 64 38.16 -64.11 -61.57
C ALA A 64 37.32 -64.38 -60.31
N ALA A 65 36.78 -65.59 -60.16
CA ALA A 65 36.04 -65.99 -58.97
C ALA A 65 36.90 -65.99 -57.70
N ALA A 66 38.13 -66.51 -57.77
CA ALA A 66 39.07 -66.48 -56.63
C ALA A 66 39.41 -65.04 -56.21
N LEU A 67 39.68 -64.16 -57.18
CA LEU A 67 39.91 -62.73 -56.91
C LEU A 67 38.68 -62.05 -56.30
N ALA A 68 37.48 -62.37 -56.79
CA ALA A 68 36.25 -61.81 -56.25
C ALA A 68 36.01 -62.21 -54.79
N VAL A 69 36.31 -63.46 -54.42
CA VAL A 69 36.23 -63.92 -53.02
C VAL A 69 37.23 -63.16 -52.13
N LEU A 70 38.47 -62.96 -52.60
CA LEU A 70 39.48 -62.20 -51.84
C LEU A 70 39.08 -60.73 -51.64
N LEU A 71 38.60 -60.07 -52.70
CA LEU A 71 38.11 -58.69 -52.66
C LEU A 71 36.88 -58.56 -51.75
N GLY A 72 35.95 -59.52 -51.82
CA GLY A 72 34.79 -59.59 -50.94
C GLY A 72 35.17 -59.75 -49.47
N ALA A 73 36.08 -60.67 -49.16
CA ALA A 73 36.58 -60.87 -47.80
C ALA A 73 37.26 -59.61 -47.24
N ALA A 74 38.05 -58.90 -48.06
CA ALA A 74 38.65 -57.63 -47.68
C ALA A 74 37.59 -56.56 -47.40
N ALA A 75 36.58 -56.42 -48.26
CA ALA A 75 35.48 -55.47 -48.08
C ALA A 75 34.67 -55.75 -46.79
N THR A 76 34.37 -57.02 -46.50
CA THR A 76 33.68 -57.42 -45.27
C THR A 76 34.51 -57.10 -44.03
N ARG A 77 35.82 -57.37 -44.05
CA ARG A 77 36.72 -57.05 -42.94
C ARG A 77 36.75 -55.55 -42.65
N ILE A 78 36.91 -54.72 -43.69
CA ILE A 78 36.89 -53.25 -43.57
C ILE A 78 35.56 -52.80 -42.94
N THR A 79 34.44 -53.24 -43.49
CA THR A 79 33.10 -52.87 -43.01
C THR A 79 32.87 -53.31 -41.56
N HIS A 80 33.34 -54.51 -41.19
CA HIS A 80 33.22 -55.02 -39.83
C HIS A 80 34.02 -54.17 -38.83
N THR A 81 35.27 -53.84 -39.15
CA THR A 81 36.12 -53.02 -38.27
C THR A 81 35.55 -51.61 -38.09
N GLU A 82 34.99 -51.01 -39.14
CA GLU A 82 34.36 -49.70 -39.08
C GLU A 82 33.08 -49.73 -38.24
N LEU A 83 32.25 -50.77 -38.38
CA LEU A 83 31.04 -50.91 -37.58
C LEU A 83 31.36 -51.10 -36.09
N ALA A 84 32.36 -51.92 -35.77
CA ALA A 84 32.81 -52.13 -34.40
C ALA A 84 33.33 -50.82 -33.79
N GLN A 85 34.13 -50.05 -34.55
CA GLN A 85 34.64 -48.76 -34.11
C GLN A 85 33.51 -47.74 -33.92
N ALA A 86 32.62 -47.60 -34.90
CA ALA A 86 31.48 -46.69 -34.84
C ALA A 86 30.55 -46.98 -33.65
N ARG A 87 30.39 -48.25 -33.27
CA ARG A 87 29.63 -48.63 -32.06
C ARG A 87 30.32 -48.19 -30.78
N ARG A 88 31.66 -48.33 -30.69
CA ARG A 88 32.43 -47.88 -29.53
C ARG A 88 32.39 -46.37 -29.40
N ASP A 89 32.60 -45.65 -30.49
CA ASP A 89 32.56 -44.19 -30.51
C ASP A 89 31.15 -43.71 -30.10
N ALA A 90 30.09 -44.29 -30.65
CA ALA A 90 28.72 -43.95 -30.26
C ALA A 90 28.37 -44.31 -28.81
N ALA A 91 29.02 -45.30 -28.21
CA ALA A 91 28.86 -45.59 -26.78
C ALA A 91 29.60 -44.56 -25.93
N ARG A 92 30.81 -44.16 -26.34
CA ARG A 92 31.60 -43.11 -25.69
C ARG A 92 30.90 -41.76 -25.74
N ASP A 93 30.40 -41.35 -26.91
CA ASP A 93 29.69 -40.09 -27.10
C ASP A 93 28.44 -40.02 -26.20
N ARG A 94 27.69 -41.12 -26.08
CA ARG A 94 26.52 -41.18 -25.19
C ARG A 94 26.90 -41.12 -23.72
N ALA A 95 28.02 -41.73 -23.34
CA ALA A 95 28.52 -41.65 -21.97
C ALA A 95 28.98 -40.22 -21.63
N GLU A 96 29.67 -39.55 -22.54
CA GLU A 96 30.08 -38.14 -22.40
C GLU A 96 28.86 -37.22 -22.30
N GLN A 97 27.89 -37.37 -23.20
CA GLN A 97 26.63 -36.61 -23.12
C GLN A 97 25.91 -36.83 -21.79
N ALA A 98 25.84 -38.07 -21.30
CA ALA A 98 25.20 -38.35 -20.01
C ALA A 98 25.95 -37.68 -18.84
N GLN A 99 27.28 -37.61 -18.89
CA GLN A 99 28.09 -36.91 -17.90
C GLN A 99 27.85 -35.39 -17.95
N ASP A 100 27.84 -34.80 -19.15
CA ASP A 100 27.56 -33.37 -19.34
C ASP A 100 26.17 -32.99 -18.84
N TYR A 101 25.15 -33.80 -19.18
CA TYR A 101 23.80 -33.60 -18.67
C TYR A 101 23.73 -33.71 -17.15
N ARG A 102 24.46 -34.67 -16.55
CA ARG A 102 24.53 -34.80 -15.09
C ARG A 102 25.12 -33.56 -14.44
N ILE A 103 26.25 -33.06 -14.95
CA ILE A 103 26.91 -31.84 -14.45
C ILE A 103 25.98 -30.62 -14.59
N LEU A 104 25.33 -30.47 -15.75
CA LEU A 104 24.40 -29.36 -15.98
C LEU A 104 23.19 -29.44 -15.04
N THR A 105 22.69 -30.64 -14.78
CA THR A 105 21.54 -30.86 -13.88
C THR A 105 21.92 -30.56 -12.44
N GLU A 106 23.08 -31.02 -11.99
CA GLU A 106 23.62 -30.74 -10.66
C GLU A 106 23.79 -29.23 -10.45
N ARG A 107 24.40 -28.53 -11.43
CA ARG A 107 24.55 -27.08 -11.38
C ARG A 107 23.19 -26.37 -11.29
N ARG A 108 22.21 -26.75 -12.12
CA ARG A 108 20.86 -26.16 -12.08
C ARG A 108 20.13 -26.46 -10.78
N ALA A 109 20.35 -27.64 -10.19
CA ALA A 109 19.77 -28.00 -8.90
C ALA A 109 20.35 -27.13 -7.78
N LEU A 110 21.66 -26.89 -7.77
CA LEU A 110 22.32 -25.99 -6.83
C LEU A 110 21.85 -24.54 -7.00
N GLU A 111 21.81 -24.04 -8.24
CA GLU A 111 21.30 -22.70 -8.55
C GLU A 111 19.83 -22.54 -8.14
N GLY A 112 19.00 -23.56 -8.40
CA GLY A 112 17.59 -23.59 -8.02
C GLY A 112 17.38 -23.62 -6.50
N ALA A 113 18.16 -24.41 -5.77
CA ALA A 113 18.11 -24.47 -4.31
C ALA A 113 18.52 -23.12 -3.67
N ALA A 114 19.62 -22.53 -4.13
CA ALA A 114 20.09 -21.23 -3.66
C ALA A 114 19.07 -20.11 -3.96
N PHE A 115 18.42 -20.15 -5.13
CA PHE A 115 17.36 -19.21 -5.47
C PHE A 115 16.14 -19.37 -4.57
N ALA A 116 15.69 -20.61 -4.32
CA ALA A 116 14.56 -20.87 -3.44
C ALA A 116 14.84 -20.39 -2.01
N GLU A 117 16.02 -20.68 -1.47
CA GLU A 117 16.45 -20.21 -0.14
C GLU A 117 16.48 -18.68 -0.05
N ALA A 118 17.09 -18.01 -1.03
CA ALA A 118 17.14 -16.56 -1.08
C ALA A 118 15.74 -15.92 -1.19
N MET A 119 14.80 -16.59 -1.86
CA MET A 119 13.43 -16.10 -1.96
C MET A 119 12.62 -16.33 -0.69
N THR A 120 12.77 -17.48 -0.05
CA THR A 120 12.17 -17.74 1.25
C THR A 120 12.61 -16.71 2.28
N LEU A 121 13.91 -16.43 2.38
CA LEU A 121 14.43 -15.42 3.31
C LEU A 121 13.82 -14.03 3.06
N LYS A 122 13.75 -13.61 1.79
CA LYS A 122 13.12 -12.32 1.45
C LYS A 122 11.63 -12.28 1.79
N VAL A 123 10.91 -13.38 1.61
CA VAL A 123 9.49 -13.45 2.00
C VAL A 123 9.36 -13.32 3.52
N GLU A 124 10.15 -14.06 4.29
CA GLU A 124 10.13 -14.00 5.76
C GLU A 124 10.50 -12.60 6.30
N GLU A 125 11.50 -11.94 5.72
CA GLU A 125 11.85 -10.56 6.03
C GLU A 125 10.67 -9.60 5.81
N ARG A 126 10.00 -9.74 4.65
CA ARG A 126 8.86 -8.87 4.28
C ARG A 126 7.65 -9.14 5.14
N GLU A 127 7.35 -10.39 5.46
CA GLU A 127 6.27 -10.73 6.38
C GLU A 127 6.53 -10.19 7.79
N THR A 128 7.79 -10.22 8.24
CA THR A 128 8.15 -9.66 9.54
C THR A 128 7.97 -8.15 9.57
N ALA A 129 8.40 -7.45 8.52
CA ALA A 129 8.15 -6.02 8.37
C ALA A 129 6.65 -5.70 8.29
N LEU A 130 5.86 -6.51 7.57
CA LEU A 130 4.41 -6.34 7.50
C LEU A 130 3.75 -6.50 8.88
N ARG A 131 4.10 -7.54 9.64
CA ARG A 131 3.58 -7.74 11.01
C ARG A 131 3.93 -6.59 11.94
N GLN A 132 5.14 -6.03 11.82
CA GLN A 132 5.55 -4.84 12.58
C GLN A 132 4.69 -3.63 12.22
N LEU A 133 4.52 -3.34 10.92
CA LEU A 133 3.69 -2.24 10.45
C LEU A 133 2.22 -2.40 10.84
N GLU A 134 1.68 -3.61 10.79
CA GLU A 134 0.32 -3.92 11.26
C GLU A 134 0.17 -3.66 12.77
N GLY A 135 1.18 -4.03 13.56
CA GLY A 135 1.24 -3.75 14.99
C GLY A 135 1.26 -2.25 15.29
N GLU A 136 2.17 -1.51 14.65
CA GLU A 136 2.29 -0.05 14.78
C GLU A 136 1.02 0.67 14.34
N LEU A 137 0.41 0.24 13.22
CA LEU A 137 -0.86 0.78 12.75
C LEU A 137 -1.97 0.54 13.77
N GLY A 138 -2.06 -0.66 14.34
CA GLY A 138 -3.02 -0.99 15.39
C GLY A 138 -2.82 -0.16 16.67
N GLU A 139 -1.58 0.15 17.04
CA GLU A 139 -1.26 1.06 18.15
C GLU A 139 -1.64 2.50 17.85
N ALA A 140 -1.30 3.01 16.67
CA ALA A 140 -1.65 4.34 16.22
C ALA A 140 -3.18 4.53 16.19
N GLN A 141 -3.93 3.56 15.67
CA GLN A 141 -5.40 3.58 15.66
C GLN A 141 -5.99 3.61 17.07
N ARG A 142 -5.45 2.81 18.01
CA ARG A 142 -5.86 2.82 19.43
C ARG A 142 -5.59 4.18 20.07
N SER A 143 -4.40 4.73 19.86
CA SER A 143 -4.03 6.07 20.36
C SER A 143 -4.97 7.16 19.83
N VAL A 144 -5.27 7.15 18.52
CA VAL A 144 -6.24 8.08 17.92
C VAL A 144 -7.63 7.94 18.53
N ALA A 145 -8.10 6.71 18.75
CA ALA A 145 -9.39 6.46 19.39
C ALA A 145 -9.41 7.01 20.83
N ASP A 146 -8.34 6.82 21.59
CA ASP A 146 -8.23 7.31 22.96
C ASP A 146 -8.15 8.84 23.04
N VAL A 147 -7.38 9.47 22.15
CA VAL A 147 -7.33 10.94 22.04
C VAL A 147 -8.71 11.48 21.67
N ARG A 148 -9.41 10.88 20.70
CA ARG A 148 -10.78 11.28 20.35
C ARG A 148 -11.76 11.12 21.51
N ARG A 149 -11.66 10.04 22.29
CA ARG A 149 -12.48 9.85 23.50
C ARG A 149 -12.22 10.92 24.55
N ARG A 150 -10.94 11.24 24.82
CA ARG A 150 -10.53 12.29 25.77
C ARG A 150 -11.03 13.66 25.33
N LEU A 151 -10.81 14.00 24.05
CA LEU A 151 -11.28 15.25 23.46
C LEU A 151 -12.81 15.38 23.56
N GLY A 152 -13.55 14.30 23.26
CA GLY A 152 -15.01 14.30 23.41
C GLY A 152 -15.47 14.45 24.86
N ALA A 153 -14.73 13.92 25.83
CA ALA A 153 -15.03 14.11 27.26
C ALA A 153 -14.73 15.54 27.71
N GLU A 154 -13.63 16.13 27.26
CA GLU A 154 -13.26 17.52 27.54
C GLU A 154 -14.25 18.51 26.91
N ALA A 155 -14.66 18.28 25.66
CA ALA A 155 -15.67 19.09 24.98
C ALA A 155 -17.00 19.12 25.78
N ARG A 156 -17.46 17.97 26.26
CA ARG A 156 -18.67 17.90 27.11
C ARG A 156 -18.49 18.62 28.46
N ARG A 157 -17.29 18.57 29.05
CA ARG A 157 -17.01 19.31 30.29
C ARG A 157 -17.01 20.82 30.05
N ALA A 158 -16.43 21.27 28.95
CA ALA A 158 -16.45 22.67 28.54
C ALA A 158 -17.89 23.16 28.30
N GLU A 159 -18.68 22.41 27.53
CA GLU A 159 -20.09 22.73 27.28
C GLU A 159 -20.92 22.82 28.58
N GLN A 160 -20.71 21.90 29.53
CA GLN A 160 -21.36 21.98 30.83
C GLN A 160 -20.90 23.17 31.66
N ALA A 161 -19.63 23.55 31.59
CA ALA A 161 -19.11 24.72 32.30
C ALA A 161 -19.67 26.03 31.70
N GLU A 162 -19.70 26.12 30.37
CA GLU A 162 -20.32 27.23 29.63
C GLU A 162 -21.82 27.36 29.94
N ALA A 163 -22.55 26.23 29.98
CA ALA A 163 -23.96 26.21 30.34
C ALA A 163 -24.22 26.63 31.80
N ARG A 164 -23.32 26.33 32.74
CA ARG A 164 -23.43 26.82 34.12
C ARG A 164 -23.09 28.31 34.20
N ALA A 165 -22.06 28.75 33.50
CA ALA A 165 -21.67 30.16 33.44
C ALA A 165 -22.80 31.03 32.85
N SER A 166 -23.40 30.60 31.74
CA SER A 166 -24.51 31.31 31.11
C SER A 166 -25.73 31.40 32.02
N ARG A 167 -26.08 30.32 32.75
CA ARG A 167 -27.13 30.36 33.77
C ARG A 167 -26.81 31.33 34.90
N SER A 168 -25.59 31.28 35.44
CA SER A 168 -25.20 32.19 36.52
C SER A 168 -25.24 33.66 36.10
N LEU A 169 -24.88 33.97 34.84
CA LEU A 169 -25.00 35.32 34.30
C LEU A 169 -26.46 35.74 34.16
N ALA A 170 -27.34 34.84 33.69
CA ALA A 170 -28.77 35.12 33.59
C ALA A 170 -29.41 35.33 34.98
N ASP A 171 -29.03 34.54 35.98
CA ASP A 171 -29.51 34.69 37.36
C ASP A 171 -29.05 36.03 37.97
N LEU A 172 -27.79 36.42 37.76
CA LEU A 172 -27.27 37.71 38.21
C LEU A 172 -28.01 38.88 37.55
N GLN A 173 -28.27 38.80 36.23
CA GLN A 173 -29.05 39.81 35.51
C GLN A 173 -30.48 39.90 36.03
N ALA A 174 -31.12 38.78 36.35
CA ALA A 174 -32.46 38.76 36.94
C ALA A 174 -32.48 39.44 38.31
N LEU A 175 -31.49 39.13 39.17
CA LEU A 175 -31.35 39.76 40.49
C LEU A 175 -31.08 41.27 40.38
N GLU A 176 -30.27 41.71 39.42
CA GLU A 176 -30.01 43.13 39.16
C GLU A 176 -31.30 43.87 38.78
N VAL A 177 -32.07 43.31 37.84
CA VAL A 177 -33.38 43.87 37.44
C VAL A 177 -34.38 43.88 38.60
N GLU A 178 -34.39 42.85 39.44
CA GLU A 178 -35.25 42.82 40.63
C GLU A 178 -34.83 43.87 41.67
N ALA A 179 -33.52 44.05 41.89
CA ALA A 179 -32.98 45.07 42.78
C ALA A 179 -33.31 46.48 42.29
N GLU A 180 -33.17 46.75 40.99
CA GLU A 180 -33.57 48.03 40.38
C GLU A 180 -35.05 48.31 40.61
N ARG A 181 -35.93 47.32 40.36
CA ARG A 181 -37.37 47.46 40.62
C ARG A 181 -37.70 47.73 42.08
N GLN A 182 -36.96 47.11 43.01
CA GLN A 182 -37.13 47.36 44.45
C GLN A 182 -36.73 48.79 44.81
N LEU A 183 -35.58 49.27 44.31
CA LEU A 183 -35.11 50.64 44.52
C LEU A 183 -36.10 51.66 43.93
N GLU A 184 -36.62 51.42 42.73
CA GLU A 184 -37.65 52.26 42.12
C GLU A 184 -38.94 52.28 42.96
N ALA A 185 -39.39 51.13 43.46
CA ALA A 185 -40.58 51.04 44.30
C ALA A 185 -40.40 51.75 45.65
N GLU A 186 -39.22 51.64 46.28
CA GLU A 186 -38.88 52.37 47.49
C GLU A 186 -38.79 53.87 47.26
N ALA A 187 -38.18 54.30 46.16
CA ALA A 187 -38.13 55.70 45.75
C ALA A 187 -39.54 56.27 45.51
N ALA A 188 -40.43 55.52 44.85
CA ALA A 188 -41.82 55.91 44.64
C ALA A 188 -42.58 56.06 45.97
N ARG A 189 -42.48 55.09 46.89
CA ARG A 189 -43.09 55.20 48.23
C ARG A 189 -42.53 56.39 49.02
N GLY A 190 -41.23 56.63 48.92
CA GLY A 190 -40.57 57.78 49.52
C GLY A 190 -41.12 59.10 48.98
N ALA A 191 -41.24 59.22 47.66
CA ALA A 191 -41.82 60.39 46.99
C ALA A 191 -43.28 60.63 47.39
N GLU A 192 -44.11 59.57 47.45
CA GLU A 192 -45.50 59.66 47.93
C GLU A 192 -45.58 60.16 49.38
N ARG A 193 -44.69 59.67 50.27
CA ARG A 193 -44.65 60.11 51.67
C ARG A 193 -44.24 61.57 51.80
N VAL A 194 -43.26 62.01 51.01
CA VAL A 194 -42.84 63.42 50.96
C VAL A 194 -43.99 64.29 50.46
N ALA A 195 -44.66 63.92 49.36
CA ALA A 195 -45.81 64.66 48.84
C ALA A 195 -46.96 64.75 49.86
N ALA A 196 -47.23 63.68 50.62
CA ALA A 196 -48.22 63.69 51.70
C ALA A 196 -47.82 64.65 52.83
N LEU A 197 -46.56 64.62 53.28
CA LEU A 197 -46.05 65.54 54.31
C LEU A 197 -46.06 67.00 53.85
N GLU A 198 -45.75 67.26 52.57
CA GLU A 198 -45.87 68.60 51.99
C GLU A 198 -47.32 69.09 52.00
N ALA A 199 -48.28 68.24 51.65
CA ALA A 199 -49.70 68.55 51.73
C ALA A 199 -50.16 68.85 53.18
N GLU A 200 -49.73 68.04 54.15
CA GLU A 200 -49.98 68.28 55.58
C GLU A 200 -49.35 69.60 56.06
N LEU A 201 -48.10 69.87 55.66
CA LEU A 201 -47.41 71.12 55.99
C LEU A 201 -48.11 72.33 55.40
N HIS A 202 -48.60 72.23 54.16
CA HIS A 202 -49.44 73.25 53.55
C HIS A 202 -50.72 73.47 54.34
N ALA A 203 -51.41 72.42 54.76
CA ALA A 203 -52.62 72.53 55.59
C ALA A 203 -52.34 73.22 56.94
N VAL A 204 -51.29 72.81 57.66
CA VAL A 204 -50.90 73.42 58.95
C VAL A 204 -50.50 74.89 58.78
N ARG A 205 -49.79 75.24 57.69
CA ARG A 205 -49.46 76.64 57.38
C ARG A 205 -50.72 77.46 57.16
N THR A 206 -51.69 76.93 56.41
CA THR A 206 -52.97 77.61 56.20
C THR A 206 -53.76 77.78 57.49
N GLU A 207 -53.81 76.77 58.35
CA GLU A 207 -54.46 76.85 59.66
C GLU A 207 -53.80 77.90 60.55
N ARG A 208 -52.47 77.90 60.64
CA ARG A 208 -51.71 78.92 61.37
C ARG A 208 -52.00 80.33 60.85
N ASP A 209 -52.05 80.51 59.53
CA ASP A 209 -52.31 81.81 58.92
C ASP A 209 -53.75 82.27 59.22
N THR A 210 -54.72 81.36 59.22
CA THR A 210 -56.10 81.62 59.67
C THR A 210 -56.16 81.99 61.16
N VAL A 211 -55.57 81.19 62.05
CA VAL A 211 -55.53 81.48 63.51
C VAL A 211 -54.82 82.80 63.79
N ARG A 212 -53.75 83.11 63.05
CA ARG A 212 -53.06 84.40 63.15
C ARG A 212 -53.97 85.55 62.72
N ALA A 213 -54.70 85.41 61.60
CA ALA A 213 -55.65 86.40 61.14
C ALA A 213 -56.78 86.61 62.17
N GLU A 214 -57.29 85.54 62.77
CA GLU A 214 -58.29 85.58 63.86
C GLU A 214 -57.74 86.29 65.11
N LEU A 215 -56.51 85.96 65.54
CA LEU A 215 -55.87 86.62 66.67
C LEU A 215 -55.65 88.12 66.40
N GLN A 216 -55.22 88.48 65.20
CA GLN A 216 -55.08 89.88 64.78
C GLN A 216 -56.43 90.61 64.79
N ALA A 217 -57.50 89.96 64.32
CA ALA A 217 -58.86 90.50 64.40
C ALA A 217 -59.33 90.69 65.85
N TRP A 218 -59.06 89.73 66.74
CA TRP A 218 -59.37 89.84 68.17
C TRP A 218 -58.56 90.95 68.85
N GLN A 219 -57.26 91.06 68.55
CA GLN A 219 -56.41 92.15 69.05
C GLN A 219 -56.88 93.52 68.53
N ALA A 220 -57.29 93.63 67.27
CA ALA A 220 -57.88 94.84 66.72
C ALA A 220 -59.21 95.21 67.41
N ALA A 221 -60.07 94.22 67.69
CA ALA A 221 -61.31 94.42 68.44
C ALA A 221 -61.06 94.78 69.92
N ALA A 222 -60.04 94.21 70.56
CA ALA A 222 -59.64 94.55 71.93
C ALA A 222 -58.97 95.94 72.02
N ALA A 223 -58.39 96.42 70.91
CA ALA A 223 -57.85 97.77 70.78
C ALA A 223 -58.92 98.82 70.44
N GLU A 224 -60.18 98.42 70.20
CA GLU A 224 -61.29 99.39 70.19
C GLU A 224 -61.57 99.87 71.63
N PRO A 225 -61.41 101.16 71.95
CA PRO A 225 -61.78 101.68 73.25
C PRO A 225 -63.30 101.64 73.40
N ALA A 226 -63.78 101.03 74.50
CA ALA A 226 -65.16 101.10 74.96
C ALA A 226 -65.61 102.57 75.03
N ARG A 227 -66.32 103.03 73.98
CA ARG A 227 -67.03 104.31 74.04
C ARG A 227 -68.25 104.12 74.92
N LYS A 228 -68.10 104.66 76.14
CA LYS A 228 -69.16 104.84 77.13
C LYS A 228 -70.36 105.54 76.51
N HIS A 229 -71.53 105.06 76.88
CA HIS A 229 -72.79 105.78 76.89
C HIS A 229 -72.63 107.16 77.54
N ALA A 230 -72.96 108.20 76.79
CA ALA A 230 -73.57 109.47 77.19
C ALA A 230 -74.21 110.09 75.95
#